data_AF-A0AAU9KL64-F1
#
_entry.id   AF-A0AAU9KL64-F1
#
_cell.length_a   1.000
_cell.length_b   1.000
_cell.length_c   1.000
_cell.angle_alpha   90.00
_cell.angle_beta   90.00
_cell.angle_gamma   90.00
#
_symmetry.space_group_name_H-M   'P 1'
#
loop_
_entity.id
_entity.type
_entity.pdbx_description
1 polymer ?
#
loop_
_entity_poly.entity_id
_entity_poly.type
_entity_poly.pdbx_seq_one_letter_code
_entity_poly.pdbx_strand_id
1 'polypeptide(L)'
;MSLEEQNEEAQPLTAEDQLFFDVVKSTFGDQDTDDLAIQVAHAYRNVKKNRKQFTISETKKILDVRAALDIDNILKNDLPMSKVYNENWPTYVNGEDKEGHLVTVDRLSDINPDGLFEAFANANEILPAWKVISANIEPKTCEKIQVFKHMKTFLEVAQNNGLPLSSLPSYMGGSHPERRTNSTFTASEPNTPFPVPVTTTLATKIMIPFEAADGPEARAGT
;
A
#
# COMPACT_ATOMS: atom_id res chain seq x y z
N MET A 1 11.69 14.02 16.81
CA MET A 1 11.80 13.99 15.35
C MET A 1 11.08 15.22 14.84
N SER A 2 11.79 16.10 14.13
CA SER A 2 11.26 17.40 13.68
C SER A 2 10.19 17.21 12.62
N LEU A 3 9.23 18.14 12.60
CA LEU A 3 8.07 18.24 11.69
C LEU A 3 8.43 18.52 10.22
N GLU A 4 9.66 18.25 9.78
CA GLU A 4 10.21 18.73 8.51
C GLU A 4 11.09 17.70 7.79
N GLU A 5 10.86 16.39 7.97
CA GLU A 5 11.17 15.45 6.88
C GLU A 5 10.09 15.64 5.81
N GLN A 6 10.13 16.78 5.14
CA GLN A 6 9.42 16.98 3.89
C GLN A 6 9.86 15.85 2.97
N ASN A 7 8.91 15.15 2.36
CA ASN A 7 9.13 14.02 1.46
C ASN A 7 10.24 14.34 0.43
N GLU A 8 11.50 14.00 0.76
CA GLU A 8 12.68 14.39 -0.02
C GLU A 8 12.62 13.82 -1.45
N GLU A 9 11.87 12.73 -1.63
CA GLU A 9 11.68 12.05 -2.90
C GLU A 9 10.68 12.78 -3.80
N ALA A 10 9.79 13.59 -3.22
CA ALA A 10 8.85 14.47 -3.94
C ALA A 10 9.37 15.91 -4.09
N GLN A 11 10.54 16.23 -3.53
CA GLN A 11 11.15 17.55 -3.70
C GLN A 11 11.78 17.69 -5.11
N PRO A 12 11.81 18.91 -5.66
CA PRO A 12 12.56 19.18 -6.88
C PRO A 12 14.03 18.74 -6.75
N LEU A 13 14.62 18.29 -7.86
CA LEU A 13 16.03 17.93 -7.89
C LEU A 13 16.90 19.10 -7.41
N THR A 14 17.84 18.79 -6.52
CA THR A 14 18.88 19.75 -6.16
C THR A 14 19.83 19.99 -7.34
N ALA A 15 20.59 21.08 -7.34
CA ALA A 15 21.59 21.33 -8.38
C ALA A 15 22.65 20.21 -8.46
N GLU A 16 22.92 19.53 -7.35
CA GLU A 16 23.81 18.35 -7.33
C GLU A 16 23.14 17.16 -8.02
N ASP A 17 21.89 16.86 -7.68
CA ASP A 17 21.16 15.71 -8.25
C ASP A 17 20.83 15.89 -9.73
N GLN A 18 20.63 17.14 -10.17
CA GLN A 18 20.38 17.48 -11.57
C GLN A 18 21.51 16.96 -12.48
N LEU A 19 22.77 17.02 -12.03
CA LEU A 19 23.91 16.49 -12.80
C LEU A 19 23.80 14.98 -13.04
N PHE A 20 23.18 14.24 -12.13
CA PHE A 20 22.98 12.79 -12.28
C PHE A 20 21.78 12.51 -13.18
N PHE A 21 20.68 13.25 -13.01
CA PHE A 21 19.54 13.21 -13.93
C PHE A 21 19.98 13.43 -15.37
N ASP A 22 20.72 14.52 -15.65
CA ASP A 22 21.16 14.88 -17.00
C ASP A 22 22.06 13.79 -17.61
N VAL A 23 22.93 13.18 -16.80
CA VAL A 23 23.78 12.07 -17.23
C VAL A 23 22.97 10.84 -17.59
N VAL A 24 21.97 10.49 -16.78
CA VAL A 24 21.12 9.33 -17.04
C VAL A 24 20.32 9.57 -18.32
N LYS A 25 19.66 10.73 -18.44
CA LYS A 25 18.89 11.11 -19.64
C LYS A 25 19.76 11.15 -20.91
N SER A 26 20.98 11.69 -20.84
CA SER A 26 21.89 11.69 -21.99
C SER A 26 22.43 10.30 -22.35
N THR A 27 22.48 9.37 -21.39
CA THR A 27 22.98 8.00 -21.62
C THR A 27 21.91 7.08 -22.17
N PHE A 28 20.68 7.14 -21.65
CA PHE A 28 19.62 6.18 -21.96
C PHE A 28 18.48 6.77 -22.81
N GLY A 29 18.45 8.09 -23.00
CA GLY A 29 17.51 8.77 -23.88
C GLY A 29 16.05 8.46 -23.53
N ASP A 30 15.28 8.08 -24.56
CA ASP A 30 13.84 7.81 -24.45
C ASP A 30 13.52 6.47 -23.76
N GLN A 31 14.50 5.60 -23.53
CA GLN A 31 14.29 4.34 -22.80
C GLN A 31 14.07 4.58 -21.30
N ASP A 32 14.51 5.72 -20.80
CA ASP A 32 14.44 6.10 -19.39
C ASP A 32 13.42 7.22 -19.20
N THR A 33 12.41 6.98 -18.36
CA THR A 33 11.41 7.99 -18.04
C THR A 33 12.00 9.04 -17.10
N ASP A 34 11.43 10.24 -17.10
CA ASP A 34 11.91 11.31 -16.22
C ASP A 34 11.76 10.93 -14.74
N ASP A 35 10.68 10.23 -14.38
CA ASP A 35 10.48 9.71 -13.02
C ASP A 35 11.58 8.73 -12.60
N LEU A 36 11.98 7.81 -13.50
CA LEU A 36 13.06 6.86 -13.21
C LEU A 36 14.39 7.62 -13.04
N ALA A 37 14.70 8.56 -13.94
CA ALA A 37 15.89 9.40 -13.85
C ALA A 37 15.97 10.18 -12.53
N ILE A 38 14.85 10.77 -12.07
CA ILE A 38 14.75 11.48 -10.79
C ILE A 38 15.00 10.51 -9.63
N GLN A 39 14.33 9.35 -9.63
CA GLN A 39 14.47 8.35 -8.57
C GLN A 39 15.90 7.84 -8.43
N VAL A 40 16.57 7.50 -9.53
CA VAL A 40 17.97 7.01 -9.47
C VAL A 40 18.96 8.11 -9.12
N ALA A 41 18.66 9.37 -9.44
CA ALA A 41 19.45 10.51 -9.00
C ALA A 41 19.41 10.62 -7.46
N HIS A 42 18.22 10.49 -6.86
CA HIS A 42 18.04 10.53 -5.41
C HIS A 42 18.57 9.29 -4.67
N ALA A 43 18.35 8.09 -5.22
CA ALA A 43 18.61 6.82 -4.54
C ALA A 43 20.07 6.66 -4.08
N TYR A 44 21.02 7.17 -4.85
CA TYR A 44 22.46 6.94 -4.63
C TYR A 44 23.22 8.13 -4.05
N ARG A 45 22.52 9.08 -3.39
CA ARG A 45 23.14 10.25 -2.71
C ARG A 45 24.20 9.85 -1.67
N ASN A 46 24.10 8.66 -1.09
CA ASN A 46 25.07 8.15 -0.10
C ASN A 46 26.35 7.55 -0.73
N VAL A 47 26.42 7.40 -2.06
CA VAL A 47 27.59 6.85 -2.76
C VAL A 47 28.69 7.89 -2.85
N LYS A 48 29.76 7.72 -2.06
CA LYS A 48 30.84 8.72 -1.91
C LYS A 48 31.86 8.75 -3.05
N LYS A 49 31.99 7.67 -3.82
CA LYS A 49 32.99 7.53 -4.89
C LYS A 49 32.32 7.01 -6.15
N ASN A 50 32.66 7.60 -7.29
CA ASN A 50 32.16 7.19 -8.61
C ASN A 50 30.62 7.14 -8.69
N ARG A 51 29.91 8.00 -7.92
CA ARG A 51 28.44 8.04 -7.89
C ARG A 51 27.85 8.08 -9.29
N LYS A 52 28.44 8.89 -10.18
CA LYS A 52 27.97 9.03 -11.58
C LYS A 52 27.99 7.70 -12.32
N GLN A 53 29.12 7.00 -12.31
CA GLN A 53 29.25 5.69 -12.97
C GLN A 53 28.38 4.63 -12.29
N PHE A 54 28.25 4.70 -10.97
CA PHE A 54 27.39 3.81 -10.20
C PHE A 54 25.92 4.00 -10.60
N THR A 55 25.41 5.23 -10.60
CA THR A 55 24.05 5.58 -11.04
C THR A 55 23.79 5.08 -12.45
N ILE A 56 24.67 5.34 -13.42
CA ILE A 56 24.53 4.82 -14.79
C ILE A 56 24.44 3.29 -14.80
N SER A 57 25.35 2.60 -14.09
CA SER A 57 25.39 1.14 -14.02
C SER A 57 24.09 0.57 -13.45
N GLU A 58 23.58 1.14 -12.35
CA GLU A 58 22.34 0.66 -11.74
C GLU A 58 21.11 0.98 -12.61
N THR A 59 21.03 2.15 -13.24
CA THR A 59 19.96 2.44 -14.20
C THR A 59 19.96 1.44 -15.33
N LYS A 60 21.14 1.09 -15.87
CA LYS A 60 21.22 0.06 -16.92
C LYS A 60 20.65 -1.28 -16.44
N LYS A 61 20.99 -1.72 -15.23
CA LYS A 61 20.44 -2.97 -14.67
C LYS A 61 18.92 -2.92 -14.56
N ILE A 62 18.35 -1.80 -14.13
CA ILE A 62 16.89 -1.61 -14.05
C ILE A 62 16.27 -1.73 -15.44
N LEU A 63 16.80 -1.02 -16.43
CA LEU A 63 16.30 -1.07 -17.82
C LEU A 63 16.44 -2.46 -18.44
N ASP A 64 17.57 -3.14 -18.20
CA ASP A 64 17.79 -4.51 -18.67
C ASP A 64 16.77 -5.49 -18.06
N VAL A 65 16.47 -5.38 -16.76
CA VAL A 65 15.46 -6.21 -16.10
C VAL A 65 14.05 -5.89 -16.62
N ARG A 66 13.73 -4.61 -16.81
CA ARG A 66 12.44 -4.18 -17.38
C ARG A 66 12.20 -4.80 -18.74
N ALA A 67 13.21 -4.75 -19.61
CA ALA A 67 13.15 -5.37 -20.93
C ALA A 67 13.08 -6.91 -20.86
N ALA A 68 13.90 -7.53 -20.01
CA ALA A 68 13.96 -8.99 -19.89
C ALA A 68 12.66 -9.62 -19.34
N LEU A 69 11.97 -8.92 -18.44
CA LEU A 69 10.74 -9.38 -17.80
C LEU A 69 9.48 -8.77 -18.42
N ASP A 70 9.60 -8.06 -19.55
CA ASP A 70 8.49 -7.38 -20.24
C ASP A 70 7.63 -6.49 -19.30
N ILE A 71 8.31 -5.75 -18.40
CA ILE A 71 7.66 -4.94 -17.37
C ILE A 71 6.77 -3.85 -17.98
N ASP A 72 7.14 -3.32 -19.14
CA ASP A 72 6.36 -2.28 -19.83
C ASP A 72 4.98 -2.76 -20.31
N ASN A 73 4.77 -4.07 -20.40
CA ASN A 73 3.49 -4.69 -20.74
C ASN A 73 2.88 -5.47 -19.57
N ILE A 74 3.40 -5.30 -18.34
CA ILE A 74 2.94 -6.06 -17.16
C ILE A 74 1.45 -5.88 -16.86
N LEU A 75 0.86 -4.72 -17.21
CA LEU A 75 -0.57 -4.45 -17.03
C LEU A 75 -1.45 -4.99 -18.17
N LYS A 76 -0.83 -5.39 -19.29
CA LYS A 76 -1.54 -5.93 -20.47
C LYS A 76 -1.56 -7.46 -20.49
N ASN A 77 -0.69 -8.08 -19.69
CA ASN A 77 -0.48 -9.51 -19.67
C ASN A 77 -0.97 -10.09 -18.34
N ASP A 78 -1.63 -11.25 -18.39
CA ASP A 78 -1.85 -12.04 -17.17
C ASP A 78 -0.52 -12.59 -16.68
N LEU A 79 -0.16 -12.24 -15.44
CA LEU A 79 1.03 -12.81 -14.81
C LEU A 79 0.81 -14.31 -14.53
N PRO A 80 1.75 -15.19 -14.91
CA PRO A 80 1.69 -16.59 -14.56
C PRO A 80 1.51 -16.78 -13.06
N MET A 81 0.66 -17.73 -12.66
CA MET A 81 0.41 -18.07 -11.25
C MET A 81 -0.18 -16.95 -10.38
N SER A 82 -0.56 -15.80 -10.94
CA SER A 82 -1.13 -14.66 -10.19
C SER A 82 -2.33 -15.04 -9.32
N LYS A 83 -3.20 -15.94 -9.81
CA LYS A 83 -4.31 -16.47 -9.03
C LYS A 83 -3.83 -17.24 -7.79
N VAL A 84 -2.90 -18.17 -7.97
CA VAL A 84 -2.32 -18.98 -6.88
C VAL A 84 -1.59 -18.09 -5.89
N TYR A 85 -0.83 -17.10 -6.37
CA TYR A 85 -0.17 -16.12 -5.52
C TYR A 85 -1.19 -15.35 -4.67
N ASN A 86 -2.20 -14.73 -5.28
CA ASN A 86 -3.19 -13.93 -4.55
C ASN A 86 -4.06 -14.76 -3.59
N GLU A 87 -4.24 -16.05 -3.86
CA GLU A 87 -4.93 -16.98 -2.96
C GLU A 87 -4.13 -17.24 -1.68
N ASN A 88 -2.80 -17.35 -1.79
CA ASN A 88 -1.92 -17.72 -0.68
C ASN A 88 -1.15 -16.53 -0.05
N TRP A 89 -1.09 -15.38 -0.72
CA TRP A 89 -0.54 -14.11 -0.22
C TRP A 89 -1.59 -13.01 -0.36
N PRO A 90 -2.61 -12.97 0.50
CA PRO A 90 -3.64 -11.95 0.43
C PRO A 90 -3.11 -10.58 0.84
N THR A 91 -3.07 -9.65 -0.12
CA THR A 91 -2.81 -8.22 0.12
C THR A 91 -4.11 -7.44 0.07
N TYR A 92 -4.29 -6.47 0.98
CA TYR A 92 -5.48 -5.63 1.07
C TYR A 92 -5.14 -4.16 0.79
N VAL A 93 -6.00 -3.47 0.03
CA VAL A 93 -5.94 -2.02 -0.17
C VAL A 93 -6.92 -1.36 0.78
N ASN A 94 -6.42 -0.41 1.58
CA ASN A 94 -7.16 0.25 2.65
C ASN A 94 -7.18 1.77 2.49
N GLY A 95 -7.57 2.26 1.31
CA GLY A 95 -7.69 3.69 1.06
C GLY A 95 -6.33 4.39 0.95
N GLU A 96 -6.28 5.64 1.40
CA GLU A 96 -5.13 6.52 1.25
C GLU A 96 -4.77 7.23 2.56
N ASP A 97 -3.53 7.68 2.68
CA ASP A 97 -3.14 8.65 3.70
C ASP A 97 -3.55 10.10 3.30
N LYS A 98 -3.25 11.09 4.15
CA LYS A 98 -3.55 12.50 3.88
C LYS A 98 -2.85 13.06 2.61
N GLU A 99 -1.83 12.39 2.11
CA GLU A 99 -1.03 12.81 0.95
C GLU A 99 -1.48 12.09 -0.34
N GLY A 100 -2.46 11.19 -0.24
CA GLY A 100 -2.97 10.41 -1.36
C GLY A 100 -2.15 9.14 -1.63
N HIS A 101 -1.25 8.74 -0.72
CA HIS A 101 -0.51 7.49 -0.88
C HIS A 101 -1.40 6.29 -0.58
N LEU A 102 -1.34 5.28 -1.44
CA LEU A 102 -2.08 4.04 -1.27
C LEU A 102 -1.66 3.30 0.00
N VAL A 103 -2.62 2.95 0.83
CA VAL A 103 -2.39 2.15 2.04
C VAL A 103 -2.60 0.70 1.68
N THR A 104 -1.53 -0.09 1.79
CA THR A 104 -1.58 -1.55 1.62
C THR A 104 -1.38 -2.23 2.97
N VAL A 105 -2.09 -3.34 3.17
CA VAL A 105 -2.03 -4.13 4.39
C VAL A 105 -1.81 -5.59 4.01
N ASP A 106 -0.70 -6.15 4.49
CA ASP A 106 -0.40 -7.58 4.43
C ASP A 106 -0.54 -8.18 5.82
N ARG A 107 -1.35 -9.22 5.93
CA ARG A 107 -1.50 -9.96 7.19
C ARG A 107 -0.67 -11.23 7.12
N LEU A 108 0.40 -11.25 7.91
CA LEU A 108 1.29 -12.41 8.00
C LEU A 108 0.58 -13.70 8.43
N SER A 109 -0.51 -13.58 9.22
CA SER A 109 -1.35 -14.72 9.61
C SER A 109 -2.18 -15.31 8.48
N ASP A 110 -2.49 -14.50 7.48
CA ASP A 110 -3.36 -14.88 6.35
C ASP A 110 -2.53 -15.40 5.17
N ILE A 111 -1.21 -15.22 5.22
CA ILE A 111 -0.28 -15.80 4.27
C ILE A 111 -0.21 -17.30 4.53
N ASN A 112 -0.43 -18.09 3.49
CA ASN A 112 -0.26 -19.53 3.49
C ASN A 112 1.13 -19.88 2.91
N PRO A 113 2.19 -19.89 3.74
CA PRO A 113 3.53 -20.17 3.25
C PRO A 113 3.63 -21.57 2.67
N ASP A 114 2.94 -22.56 3.23
CA ASP A 114 2.93 -23.95 2.72
C ASP A 114 2.31 -24.02 1.30
N GLY A 115 1.33 -23.17 1.02
CA GLY A 115 0.72 -23.05 -0.32
C GLY A 115 1.57 -22.25 -1.32
N LEU A 116 2.53 -21.45 -0.86
CA LEU A 116 3.47 -20.70 -1.69
C LEU A 116 4.82 -21.40 -1.87
N PHE A 117 5.23 -22.13 -0.83
CA PHE A 117 6.52 -22.75 -0.65
C PHE A 117 6.27 -24.06 0.09
N GLU A 118 6.70 -25.20 -0.45
CA GLU A 118 6.92 -26.41 0.36
C GLU A 118 8.07 -26.23 1.40
N ALA A 119 8.40 -25.01 1.87
CA ALA A 119 9.71 -24.69 2.47
C ALA A 119 9.79 -23.72 3.66
N PHE A 120 8.72 -23.14 4.22
CA PHE A 120 8.89 -22.24 5.39
C PHE A 120 7.85 -22.42 6.50
N ALA A 121 8.37 -22.69 7.70
CA ALA A 121 7.65 -23.46 8.71
C ALA A 121 6.78 -22.68 9.71
N ASN A 122 6.95 -21.36 9.98
CA ASN A 122 6.04 -20.61 10.88
C ASN A 122 6.29 -19.09 10.94
N ALA A 123 5.22 -18.31 11.11
CA ALA A 123 5.23 -16.83 11.20
C ALA A 123 5.68 -16.25 12.56
N ASN A 124 5.78 -17.05 13.63
CA ASN A 124 6.18 -16.59 14.97
C ASN A 124 7.68 -16.24 15.10
N GLU A 125 8.47 -16.43 14.05
CA GLU A 125 9.91 -16.15 14.01
C GLU A 125 10.26 -14.76 13.46
N ILE A 126 9.26 -13.99 12.99
CA ILE A 126 9.46 -12.79 12.14
C ILE A 126 10.05 -11.60 12.91
N LEU A 127 9.68 -11.38 14.18
CA LEU A 127 10.23 -10.27 14.97
C LEU A 127 11.73 -10.45 15.28
N PRO A 128 12.21 -11.62 15.72
CA PRO A 128 13.64 -11.94 15.73
C PRO A 128 14.28 -11.89 14.34
N ALA A 129 13.55 -12.28 13.29
CA ALA A 129 14.03 -12.23 11.91
C ALA A 129 14.25 -10.80 11.38
N TRP A 130 13.65 -9.76 11.98
CA TRP A 130 13.90 -8.37 11.58
C TRP A 130 15.39 -8.04 11.52
N LYS A 131 16.20 -8.54 12.48
CA LYS A 131 17.67 -8.35 12.47
C LYS A 131 18.35 -8.98 11.26
N VAL A 132 17.81 -10.09 10.75
CA VAL A 132 18.31 -10.81 9.58
C VAL A 132 17.83 -10.14 8.30
N ILE A 133 16.56 -9.70 8.28
CA ILE A 133 15.92 -9.04 7.14
C ILE A 133 16.53 -7.66 6.92
N SER A 134 16.68 -6.85 7.97
CA SER A 134 17.21 -5.49 7.90
C SER A 134 18.64 -5.43 7.36
N ALA A 135 19.43 -6.50 7.49
CA ALA A 135 20.78 -6.59 6.94
C ALA A 135 20.79 -6.58 5.39
N ASN A 136 19.67 -6.94 4.75
CA ASN A 136 19.50 -6.93 3.31
C ASN A 136 18.71 -5.72 2.81
N ILE A 137 18.29 -4.82 3.71
CA ILE A 137 17.52 -3.62 3.40
C ILE A 137 18.46 -2.42 3.40
N GLU A 138 18.29 -1.54 2.43
CA GLU A 138 19.06 -0.29 2.33
C GLU A 138 18.78 0.60 3.57
N PRO A 139 19.80 1.28 4.15
CA PRO A 139 19.64 1.99 5.42
C PRO A 139 18.53 3.04 5.44
N LYS A 140 18.35 3.85 4.39
CA LYS A 140 17.26 4.82 4.34
C LYS A 140 15.89 4.15 4.32
N THR A 141 15.79 2.99 3.69
CA THR A 141 14.56 2.18 3.74
C THR A 141 14.30 1.67 5.17
N CYS A 142 15.33 1.28 5.92
CA CYS A 142 15.18 0.91 7.34
C CYS A 142 14.67 2.09 8.20
N GLU A 143 15.08 3.33 7.90
CA GLU A 143 14.62 4.53 8.61
C GLU A 143 13.11 4.76 8.46
N LYS A 144 12.53 4.35 7.32
CA LYS A 144 11.08 4.44 7.07
C LYS A 144 10.27 3.34 7.77
N ILE A 145 10.92 2.29 8.28
CA ILE A 145 10.23 1.13 8.86
C ILE A 145 10.07 1.31 10.38
N GLN A 146 8.81 1.36 10.82
CA GLN A 146 8.46 1.50 12.24
C GLN A 146 7.81 0.22 12.76
N VAL A 147 8.39 -0.36 13.82
CA VAL A 147 7.90 -1.61 14.42
C VAL A 147 7.14 -1.29 15.71
N PHE A 148 5.85 -1.62 15.73
CA PHE A 148 4.99 -1.40 16.89
C PHE A 148 4.61 -2.71 17.56
N LYS A 149 4.85 -2.81 18.87
CA LYS A 149 4.40 -3.95 19.68
C LYS A 149 2.95 -3.81 20.15
N HIS A 150 2.48 -2.58 20.30
CA HIS A 150 1.19 -2.27 20.92
C HIS A 150 0.31 -1.47 19.96
N MET A 151 -0.92 -1.95 19.76
CA MET A 151 -1.89 -1.33 18.84
C MET A 151 -2.16 0.15 19.16
N LYS A 152 -2.25 0.49 20.45
CA LYS A 152 -2.50 1.87 20.89
C LYS A 152 -1.40 2.83 20.41
N THR A 153 -0.13 2.42 20.55
CA THR A 153 1.02 3.22 20.11
C THR A 153 1.05 3.34 18.59
N PHE A 154 0.76 2.25 17.87
CA PHE A 154 0.62 2.29 16.41
C PHE A 154 -0.45 3.30 15.98
N LEU A 155 -1.66 3.22 16.54
CA LEU A 155 -2.78 4.10 16.16
C LEU A 155 -2.45 5.58 16.38
N GLU A 156 -1.86 5.91 17.52
CA GLU A 156 -1.44 7.28 17.82
C GLU A 156 -0.45 7.81 16.78
N VAL A 157 0.58 7.02 16.46
CA VAL A 157 1.60 7.42 15.47
C VAL A 157 1.01 7.46 14.04
N ALA A 158 0.18 6.49 13.68
CA ALA A 158 -0.48 6.44 12.37
C ALA A 158 -1.34 7.69 12.14
N GLN A 159 -2.19 8.05 13.11
CA GLN A 159 -3.04 9.24 13.00
C GLN A 159 -2.22 10.53 12.98
N ASN A 160 -1.16 10.62 13.79
CA ASN A 160 -0.25 11.78 13.78
C ASN A 160 0.47 11.95 12.43
N ASN A 161 0.76 10.86 11.74
CA ASN A 161 1.32 10.88 10.38
C ASN A 161 0.26 11.11 9.29
N GLY A 162 -1.01 11.29 9.66
CA GLY A 162 -2.07 11.61 8.72
C GLY A 162 -2.76 10.40 8.10
N LEU A 163 -2.62 9.22 8.68
CA LEU A 163 -3.39 8.05 8.28
C LEU A 163 -4.79 8.11 8.93
N PRO A 164 -5.87 8.33 8.16
CA PRO A 164 -7.20 8.40 8.76
C PRO A 164 -7.66 7.01 9.20
N LEU A 165 -8.52 6.94 10.24
CA LEU A 165 -9.07 5.67 10.73
C LEU A 165 -9.89 4.93 9.64
N SER A 166 -10.47 5.68 8.71
CA SER A 166 -11.15 5.13 7.53
C SER A 166 -10.22 4.40 6.58
N SER A 167 -8.90 4.58 6.68
CA SER A 167 -7.88 3.89 5.90
C SER A 167 -7.18 2.78 6.69
N LEU A 168 -7.72 2.42 7.87
CA LEU A 168 -7.20 1.35 8.72
C LEU A 168 -8.21 0.22 8.88
N PRO A 169 -7.78 -1.05 8.93
CA PRO A 169 -8.66 -2.16 9.21
C PRO A 169 -9.38 -2.04 10.56
N SER A 170 -10.59 -2.58 10.63
CA SER A 170 -11.37 -2.64 11.87
C SER A 170 -10.65 -3.38 13.01
N TYR A 171 -9.96 -4.49 12.73
CA TYR A 171 -9.21 -5.24 13.73
C TYR A 171 -7.97 -4.48 14.25
N MET A 172 -7.54 -3.43 13.56
CA MET A 172 -6.48 -2.52 14.01
C MET A 172 -7.02 -1.28 14.72
N GLY A 173 -8.34 -1.18 14.92
CA GLY A 173 -9.00 -0.02 15.52
C GLY A 173 -9.41 1.07 14.52
N GLY A 174 -9.36 0.78 13.22
CA GLY A 174 -9.90 1.63 12.16
C GLY A 174 -11.36 1.33 11.81
N SER A 175 -11.80 1.80 10.64
CA SER A 175 -13.14 1.60 10.10
C SER A 175 -13.19 1.18 8.63
N HIS A 176 -12.04 0.91 8.00
CA HIS A 176 -11.99 0.47 6.62
C HIS A 176 -12.60 -0.95 6.49
N PRO A 177 -13.49 -1.21 5.50
CA PRO A 177 -14.10 -2.53 5.27
C PRO A 177 -13.14 -3.55 4.65
N GLU A 178 -11.95 -3.10 4.25
CA GLU A 178 -10.89 -3.86 3.57
C GLU A 178 -11.27 -4.31 2.16
N ARG A 179 -10.33 -4.12 1.22
CA ARG A 179 -10.51 -4.58 -0.16
C ARG A 179 -9.36 -5.49 -0.53
N ARG A 180 -9.64 -6.79 -0.66
CA ARG A 180 -8.64 -7.75 -1.11
C ARG A 180 -8.21 -7.43 -2.55
N THR A 181 -6.91 -7.40 -2.79
CA THR A 181 -6.34 -7.43 -4.14
C THR A 181 -6.54 -8.86 -4.69
N ASN A 182 -7.24 -8.98 -5.79
CA ASN A 182 -7.48 -10.26 -6.45
C ASN A 182 -7.44 -10.04 -7.97
N SER A 183 -7.61 -11.12 -8.75
CA SER A 183 -7.59 -11.05 -10.22
C SER A 183 -8.74 -10.24 -10.83
N THR A 184 -9.64 -9.67 -10.02
CA THR A 184 -10.68 -8.74 -10.47
C THR A 184 -10.32 -7.27 -10.21
N PHE A 185 -9.13 -7.01 -9.66
CA PHE A 185 -8.60 -5.65 -9.56
C PHE A 185 -8.28 -5.14 -10.97
N THR A 186 -9.17 -4.34 -11.52
CA THR A 186 -8.88 -3.53 -12.69
C THR A 186 -8.02 -2.35 -12.27
N ALA A 187 -6.85 -2.19 -12.91
CA ALA A 187 -6.05 -0.98 -12.77
C ALA A 187 -6.96 0.24 -12.99
N SER A 188 -6.89 1.23 -12.11
CA SER A 188 -7.62 2.49 -12.30
C SER A 188 -7.14 3.12 -13.60
N GLU A 189 -8.06 3.45 -14.51
CA GLU A 189 -7.67 4.31 -15.63
C GLU A 189 -7.20 5.66 -15.07
N PRO A 190 -6.17 6.29 -15.66
CA PRO A 190 -5.71 7.60 -15.21
C PRO A 190 -6.89 8.58 -15.07
N ASN A 191 -6.99 9.25 -13.92
CA ASN A 191 -8.09 10.16 -13.54
C ASN A 191 -9.44 9.50 -13.22
N THR A 192 -9.51 8.17 -13.02
CA THR A 192 -10.71 7.54 -12.46
C THR A 192 -10.80 7.80 -10.95
N PRO A 193 -11.86 8.44 -10.44
CA PRO A 193 -12.06 8.58 -9.00
C PRO A 193 -12.12 7.20 -8.34
N PHE A 194 -11.43 7.00 -7.22
CA PHE A 194 -11.53 5.73 -6.49
C PHE A 194 -13.00 5.45 -6.13
N PRO A 195 -13.44 4.17 -6.22
CA PRO A 195 -14.80 3.83 -5.86
C PRO A 195 -15.03 4.15 -4.39
N VAL A 196 -15.96 5.08 -4.14
CA VAL A 196 -16.42 5.42 -2.79
C VAL A 196 -17.05 4.18 -2.16
N PRO A 197 -16.80 3.88 -0.87
CA PRO A 197 -17.46 2.77 -0.20
C PRO A 197 -18.98 2.88 -0.35
N VAL A 198 -19.63 1.84 -0.85
CA VAL A 198 -21.08 1.79 -0.93
C VAL A 198 -21.62 1.67 0.49
N THR A 199 -22.02 2.79 1.09
CA THR A 199 -22.76 2.79 2.35
C THR A 199 -24.08 2.06 2.10
N THR A 200 -24.16 0.81 2.57
CA THR A 200 -25.43 0.09 2.55
C THR A 200 -26.32 0.72 3.61
N THR A 201 -27.19 1.65 3.21
CA THR A 201 -28.23 2.20 4.08
C THR A 201 -29.17 1.06 4.47
N LEU A 202 -29.01 0.54 5.69
CA LEU A 202 -30.03 -0.30 6.32
C LEU A 202 -31.26 0.59 6.50
N ALA A 203 -32.29 0.34 5.69
CA ALA A 203 -33.59 0.97 5.84
C ALA A 203 -34.18 0.55 7.19
N THR A 204 -34.14 1.45 8.17
CA THR A 204 -34.90 1.33 9.42
C THR A 204 -36.38 1.31 9.07
N LYS A 205 -36.98 0.11 9.09
CA LYS A 205 -38.43 -0.06 8.96
C LYS A 205 -39.08 0.56 10.21
N ILE A 206 -39.62 1.77 10.04
CA ILE A 206 -40.46 2.41 11.05
C ILE A 206 -41.70 1.52 11.23
N MET A 207 -41.80 0.86 12.39
CA MET A 207 -43.06 0.27 12.83
C MET A 207 -43.98 1.40 13.28
N ILE A 208 -45.04 1.62 12.51
CA ILE A 208 -46.15 2.51 12.87
C ILE A 208 -46.93 1.84 14.03
N PRO A 209 -47.27 2.55 15.12
CA PRO A 209 -48.12 2.00 16.16
C PRO A 209 -49.54 1.79 15.63
N PHE A 210 -50.10 0.61 15.86
CA PHE A 210 -51.48 0.27 15.52
C PHE A 210 -52.43 0.96 16.52
N GLU A 211 -53.25 1.88 16.03
CA GLU A 211 -54.41 2.46 16.69
C GLU A 211 -55.39 1.35 17.09
N ALA A 212 -55.68 1.22 18.38
CA ALA A 212 -56.80 0.41 18.85
C ALA A 212 -58.09 1.23 18.73
N ALA A 213 -58.95 0.85 17.78
CA ALA A 213 -60.26 1.44 17.60
C ALA A 213 -61.22 1.01 18.73
N ASP A 214 -61.90 2.00 19.28
CA ASP A 214 -63.00 1.88 20.23
C ASP A 214 -64.24 1.21 19.63
N GLY A 215 -64.85 0.33 20.42
CA GLY A 215 -66.29 0.09 20.50
C GLY A 215 -66.84 -1.24 19.92
N PRO A 216 -68.07 -1.66 20.28
CA PRO A 216 -68.99 -1.12 21.28
C PRO A 216 -69.48 -2.13 22.34
N GLU A 217 -70.02 -1.55 23.42
CA GLU A 217 -70.83 -2.16 24.47
C GLU A 217 -72.12 -2.81 23.90
N ALA A 218 -72.42 -4.05 24.33
CA ALA A 218 -73.78 -4.59 24.32
C ALA A 218 -73.99 -5.52 25.53
N ARG A 219 -75.08 -5.27 26.25
CA ARG A 219 -75.55 -5.88 27.51
C ARG A 219 -76.09 -7.32 27.33
N ALA A 220 -76.02 -8.14 28.39
CA ALA A 220 -77.17 -8.63 29.20
C ALA A 220 -77.00 -10.05 29.81
N GLY A 221 -77.47 -10.22 31.04
CA GLY A 221 -77.69 -11.49 31.79
C GLY A 221 -76.77 -11.57 33.01
N THR A 222 -77.22 -11.53 34.26
CA THR A 222 -78.49 -11.88 34.94
C THR A 222 -78.71 -10.97 36.15
#